data_AF-A0A4Q3KRK3-F1
#
_entry.id   AF-A0A4Q3KRK3-F1
#
_cell.length_a   1.000
_cell.length_b   1.000
_cell.length_c   1.000
_cell.angle_alpha   90.00
_cell.angle_beta   90.00
_cell.angle_gamma   90.00
#
_symmetry.space_group_name_H-M   'P 1'
#
loop_
_entity.id
_entity.type
_entity.pdbx_description
1 polymer ?
#
loop_
_entity_poly.entity_id
_entity_poly.type
_entity_poly.pdbx_seq_one_letter_code
_entity_poly.pdbx_strand_id
1 'polypeptide(L)'
;MSGFNALPRTTAVVASSHAQQSVEMSLTRLPADVRRRWEETRQALWARDCVMRWAEQAPTAMAGLTSVAQVDAHIGQLWLQRRGDEMDEVLRVLVAAVSDGGQGGELAFLVLVRRLALVVVKLAERYGLGVSSVVASLWLLVADYPLHRRPQRIALNLRLDLQKGVRRDALEATRGTDLRGLGEDVEVLLRQDSQQRFVEVAGRIDPSWVVESSQCLSADPVAAVYASPLPAADLTDGLLQWAGQVVPAADIELLRMVFATGTPRRTPLDDVARHLGLSPEATRQRLQRSIKRLSQAVVAVSAPSGEPTCTWSACRLHASQRDLQAA
;
A
#
# COMPACT_ATOMS: atom_id res chain seq x y z
N MET A 1 37.73 38.80 -18.32
CA MET A 1 36.84 38.58 -19.49
C MET A 1 36.69 37.08 -19.68
N SER A 2 35.71 36.48 -19.01
CA SER A 2 35.51 35.03 -19.01
C SER A 2 34.31 34.71 -19.89
N GLY A 3 34.59 34.29 -21.13
CA GLY A 3 33.59 33.81 -22.06
C GLY A 3 33.09 32.44 -21.62
N PHE A 4 32.04 32.40 -20.79
CA PHE A 4 31.21 31.20 -20.66
C PHE A 4 30.46 31.01 -21.99
N ASN A 5 31.01 30.17 -22.87
CA ASN A 5 30.31 29.71 -24.05
C ASN A 5 29.03 28.99 -23.59
N ALA A 6 27.89 29.66 -23.77
CA ALA A 6 26.58 29.05 -23.57
C ALA A 6 26.52 27.78 -24.44
N LEU A 7 26.20 26.64 -23.82
CA LEU A 7 25.98 25.39 -24.54
C LEU A 7 25.00 25.63 -25.70
N PRO A 8 25.24 25.04 -26.88
CA PRO A 8 24.37 25.22 -28.04
C PRO A 8 22.94 24.82 -27.67
N ARG A 9 21.98 25.73 -27.90
CA ARG A 9 20.54 25.58 -27.59
C ARG A 9 19.96 24.23 -28.02
N THR A 10 20.50 23.64 -29.08
CA THR A 10 20.13 22.31 -29.60
C THR A 10 20.27 21.18 -28.57
N THR A 11 21.29 21.21 -27.71
CA THR A 11 21.54 20.15 -26.71
C THR A 11 20.48 20.12 -25.60
N ALA A 12 19.98 21.28 -25.18
CA ALA A 12 18.96 21.39 -24.13
C ALA A 12 17.57 20.87 -24.60
N VAL A 13 17.23 21.10 -25.88
CA VAL A 13 15.98 20.62 -26.48
C VAL A 13 15.99 19.09 -26.57
N VAL A 14 17.09 18.49 -27.02
CA VAL A 14 17.23 17.03 -27.13
C VAL A 14 17.17 16.36 -25.76
N ALA A 15 17.84 16.90 -24.74
CA ALA A 15 17.78 16.37 -23.39
C ALA A 15 16.37 16.41 -22.77
N SER A 16 15.61 17.48 -23.05
CA SER A 16 14.23 17.63 -22.58
C SER A 16 13.30 16.61 -23.23
N SER A 17 13.46 16.38 -24.54
CA SER A 17 12.71 15.36 -25.29
C SER A 17 12.94 13.95 -24.75
N HIS A 18 14.19 13.56 -24.51
CA HIS A 18 14.51 12.25 -23.91
C HIS A 18 13.93 12.09 -22.49
N ALA A 19 13.95 13.14 -21.69
CA ALA A 19 13.36 13.10 -20.35
C ALA A 19 11.85 12.90 -20.41
N GLN A 20 11.14 13.59 -21.31
CA GLN A 20 9.71 13.42 -21.54
C GLN A 20 9.38 12.00 -22.02
N GLN A 21 10.12 11.50 -23.01
CA GLN A 21 9.93 10.15 -23.53
C GLN A 21 10.15 9.08 -22.45
N SER A 22 11.15 9.26 -21.57
CA SER A 22 11.40 8.33 -20.46
C SER A 22 10.26 8.33 -19.43
N VAL A 23 9.65 9.49 -19.17
CA VAL A 23 8.48 9.60 -18.30
C VAL A 23 7.28 8.90 -18.94
N GLU A 24 6.99 9.15 -20.22
CA GLU A 24 5.89 8.51 -20.94
C GLU A 24 6.02 6.98 -20.96
N MET A 25 7.22 6.45 -21.24
CA MET A 25 7.48 5.01 -21.15
C MET A 25 7.32 4.45 -19.72
N SER A 26 7.54 5.26 -18.69
CA SER A 26 7.33 4.81 -17.30
C SER A 26 5.86 4.80 -16.93
N LEU A 27 5.05 5.73 -17.47
CA LEU A 27 3.61 5.78 -17.25
C LEU A 27 2.91 4.53 -17.81
N THR A 28 3.37 3.99 -18.94
CA THR A 28 2.83 2.74 -19.50
C THR A 28 3.17 1.51 -18.66
N ARG A 29 4.17 1.60 -17.76
CA ARG A 29 4.57 0.54 -16.82
C ARG A 29 3.89 0.62 -15.45
N LEU A 30 3.09 1.66 -15.19
CA LEU A 30 2.28 1.72 -13.97
C LEU A 30 1.26 0.57 -13.92
N PRO A 31 0.66 0.26 -12.76
CA PRO A 31 -0.44 -0.69 -12.69
C PRO A 31 -1.63 -0.25 -13.56
N ALA A 32 -2.35 -1.20 -14.17
CA ALA A 32 -3.43 -0.90 -15.11
C ALA A 32 -4.62 -0.18 -14.45
N ASP A 33 -4.91 -0.55 -13.21
CA ASP A 33 -5.85 0.08 -12.29
C ASP A 33 -5.50 1.55 -12.03
N VAL A 34 -4.23 1.87 -11.74
CA VAL A 34 -3.78 3.27 -11.55
C VAL A 34 -3.97 4.09 -12.83
N ARG A 35 -3.65 3.53 -14.00
CA ARG A 35 -3.85 4.21 -15.29
C ARG A 35 -5.33 4.44 -15.58
N ARG A 36 -6.17 3.42 -15.43
CA ARG A 36 -7.61 3.51 -15.63
C ARG A 36 -8.22 4.56 -14.69
N ARG A 37 -7.86 4.50 -13.40
CA ARG A 37 -8.37 5.43 -12.39
C ARG A 37 -7.99 6.87 -12.70
N TRP A 38 -6.78 7.11 -13.20
CA TRP A 38 -6.38 8.43 -13.71
C TRP A 38 -7.27 8.92 -14.86
N GLU A 39 -7.54 8.05 -15.84
CA GLU A 39 -8.37 8.40 -17.01
C GLU A 39 -9.81 8.75 -16.62
N GLU A 40 -10.40 7.99 -15.71
CA GLU A 40 -11.73 8.26 -15.14
C GLU A 40 -11.74 9.59 -14.37
N THR A 41 -10.75 9.77 -13.49
CA THR A 41 -10.74 10.88 -12.54
C THR A 41 -10.41 12.22 -13.21
N ARG A 42 -9.50 12.24 -14.19
CA ARG A 42 -9.07 13.49 -14.84
C ARG A 42 -10.19 14.17 -15.63
N GLN A 43 -11.24 13.43 -16.00
CA GLN A 43 -12.40 13.93 -16.75
C GLN A 43 -13.59 14.26 -15.84
N ALA A 44 -13.55 13.88 -14.56
CA ALA A 44 -14.66 14.09 -13.66
C ALA A 44 -14.86 15.58 -13.35
N LEU A 45 -16.11 16.03 -13.26
CA LEU A 45 -16.43 17.43 -12.96
C LEU A 45 -15.87 17.87 -11.60
N TRP A 46 -15.95 17.01 -10.59
CA TRP A 46 -15.44 17.29 -9.25
C TRP A 46 -13.91 17.48 -9.22
N ALA A 47 -13.18 16.94 -10.20
CA ALA A 47 -11.74 17.12 -10.31
C ALA A 47 -11.37 18.58 -10.60
N ARG A 48 -12.22 19.30 -11.34
CA ARG A 48 -12.09 20.74 -11.57
C ARG A 48 -12.23 21.53 -10.26
N ASP A 49 -13.21 21.20 -9.44
CA ASP A 49 -13.42 21.85 -8.14
C ASP A 49 -12.23 21.59 -7.20
N CYS A 50 -11.61 20.41 -7.27
CA CYS A 50 -10.37 20.14 -6.54
C CYS A 50 -9.22 21.04 -7.01
N VAL A 51 -9.03 21.19 -8.33
CA VAL A 51 -7.98 22.06 -8.88
C VAL A 51 -8.20 23.53 -8.53
N MET A 52 -9.45 24.01 -8.54
CA MET A 52 -9.75 25.38 -8.11
C MET A 52 -9.36 25.61 -6.64
N ARG A 53 -9.71 24.67 -5.74
CA ARG A 53 -9.30 24.73 -4.33
C ARG A 53 -7.78 24.68 -4.16
N TRP A 54 -7.08 23.88 -4.96
CA TRP A 54 -5.62 23.84 -4.93
C TRP A 54 -5.01 25.16 -5.41
N ALA A 55 -5.58 25.77 -6.45
CA ALA A 55 -5.14 27.07 -6.95
C ALA A 55 -5.33 28.20 -5.93
N GLU A 56 -6.38 28.14 -5.10
CA GLU A 56 -6.57 29.06 -3.98
C GLU A 56 -5.47 28.92 -2.90
N GLN A 57 -4.97 27.69 -2.69
CA GLN A 57 -3.91 27.40 -1.70
C GLN A 57 -2.49 27.66 -2.22
N ALA A 58 -2.30 27.65 -3.55
CA ALA A 58 -1.03 27.94 -4.23
C ALA A 58 -1.24 28.98 -5.36
N PRO A 59 -1.63 30.23 -5.02
CA PRO A 59 -2.07 31.21 -6.01
C PRO A 59 -0.96 31.62 -6.98
N THR A 60 0.31 31.50 -6.58
CA THR A 60 1.44 31.85 -7.44
C THR A 60 1.74 30.71 -8.42
N ALA A 61 1.94 29.51 -7.88
CA ALA A 61 2.39 28.36 -8.67
C ALA A 61 1.26 27.64 -9.44
N MET A 62 -0.01 27.88 -9.12
CA MET A 62 -1.15 27.25 -9.80
C MET A 62 -2.09 28.26 -10.48
N ALA A 63 -1.63 29.50 -10.68
CA ALA A 63 -2.41 30.55 -11.33
C ALA A 63 -2.96 30.11 -12.69
N GLY A 64 -4.27 30.21 -12.86
CA GLY A 64 -4.96 29.94 -14.14
C GLY A 64 -5.03 28.46 -14.53
N LEU A 65 -4.59 27.53 -13.69
CA LEU A 65 -4.79 26.10 -13.91
C LEU A 65 -6.23 25.73 -13.57
N THR A 66 -6.91 25.07 -14.50
CA THR A 66 -8.35 24.75 -14.42
C THR A 66 -8.65 23.27 -14.55
N SER A 67 -7.64 22.43 -14.82
CA SER A 67 -7.81 20.98 -14.93
C SER A 67 -6.61 20.23 -14.38
N VAL A 68 -6.83 18.98 -13.97
CA VAL A 68 -5.78 18.12 -13.40
C VAL A 68 -4.69 17.83 -14.43
N ALA A 69 -5.08 17.70 -15.71
CA ALA A 69 -4.12 17.55 -16.80
C ALA A 69 -3.20 18.77 -16.94
N GLN A 70 -3.71 19.98 -16.73
CA GLN A 70 -2.90 21.20 -16.70
C GLN A 70 -1.97 21.22 -15.47
N VAL A 71 -2.45 20.80 -14.29
CA VAL A 71 -1.61 20.66 -13.08
C VAL A 71 -0.47 19.66 -13.31
N ASP A 72 -0.79 18.46 -13.82
CA ASP A 72 0.17 17.42 -14.16
C ASP A 72 1.23 17.97 -15.14
N ALA A 73 0.80 18.54 -16.26
CA ALA A 73 1.70 19.13 -17.26
C ALA A 73 2.56 20.26 -16.67
N HIS A 74 1.98 21.13 -15.85
CA HIS A 74 2.67 22.25 -15.22
C HIS A 74 3.79 21.79 -14.28
N ILE A 75 3.55 20.79 -13.42
CA ILE A 75 4.60 20.20 -12.57
C ILE A 75 5.73 19.64 -13.43
N GLY A 76 5.41 19.00 -14.56
CA GLY A 76 6.41 18.55 -15.53
C GLY A 76 7.29 19.69 -16.07
N GLN A 77 6.68 20.83 -16.40
CA GLN A 77 7.40 22.01 -16.86
C GLN A 77 8.30 22.60 -15.76
N LEU A 78 7.78 22.75 -14.54
CA LEU A 78 8.55 23.24 -13.39
C LEU A 78 9.78 22.37 -13.12
N TRP A 79 9.64 21.05 -13.24
CA TRP A 79 10.73 20.10 -13.07
C TRP A 79 11.84 20.28 -14.12
N LEU A 80 11.45 20.41 -15.40
CA LEU A 80 12.39 20.62 -16.50
C LEU A 80 13.12 21.97 -16.37
N GLN A 81 12.41 23.00 -15.93
CA GLN A 81 12.94 24.34 -15.72
C GLN A 81 13.70 24.50 -14.40
N ARG A 82 13.73 23.45 -13.54
CA ARG A 82 14.36 23.46 -12.20
C ARG A 82 13.82 24.57 -11.29
N ARG A 83 12.53 24.91 -11.39
CA ARG A 83 11.87 25.92 -10.56
C ARG A 83 11.47 25.33 -9.20
N GLY A 84 12.47 25.16 -8.33
CA GLY A 84 12.33 24.48 -7.04
C GLY A 84 11.23 25.06 -6.15
N ASP A 85 11.21 26.38 -5.96
CA ASP A 85 10.29 27.02 -5.01
C ASP A 85 8.83 26.90 -5.43
N GLU A 86 8.52 27.15 -6.71
CA GLU A 86 7.17 26.97 -7.26
C GLU A 86 6.75 25.51 -7.26
N MET A 87 7.66 24.60 -7.59
CA MET A 87 7.39 23.16 -7.52
C MET A 87 7.06 22.73 -6.08
N ASP A 88 7.80 23.22 -5.09
CA ASP A 88 7.53 22.93 -3.68
C ASP A 88 6.19 23.53 -3.21
N GLU A 89 5.77 24.69 -3.74
CA GLU A 89 4.45 25.26 -3.46
C GLU A 89 3.32 24.35 -3.98
N VAL A 90 3.39 23.89 -5.23
CA VAL A 90 2.40 22.93 -5.79
C VAL A 90 2.41 21.63 -5.01
N LEU A 91 3.60 21.06 -4.76
CA LEU A 91 3.72 19.78 -4.06
C LEU A 91 3.25 19.85 -2.61
N ARG A 92 3.39 20.99 -1.93
CA ARG A 92 2.85 21.19 -0.57
C ARG A 92 1.33 21.02 -0.55
N VAL A 93 0.64 21.63 -1.51
CA VAL A 93 -0.82 21.53 -1.65
C VAL A 93 -1.25 20.10 -1.97
N LEU A 94 -0.56 19.43 -2.90
CA LEU A 94 -0.89 18.04 -3.26
C LEU A 94 -0.65 17.08 -2.09
N VAL A 95 0.48 17.20 -1.39
CA VAL A 95 0.77 16.36 -0.23
C VAL A 95 -0.24 16.61 0.89
N ALA A 96 -0.60 17.88 1.17
CA ALA A 96 -1.62 18.21 2.16
C ALA A 96 -2.98 17.58 1.80
N ALA A 97 -3.38 17.67 0.53
CA ALA A 97 -4.61 17.05 0.05
C ALA A 97 -4.60 15.52 0.26
N VAL A 98 -3.48 14.84 0.01
CA VAL A 98 -3.36 13.39 0.27
C VAL A 98 -3.53 13.09 1.77
N SER A 99 -2.91 13.87 2.65
CA SER A 99 -3.05 13.70 4.10
C SER A 99 -4.49 13.96 4.59
N ASP A 100 -5.20 14.91 3.99
CA ASP A 100 -6.61 15.19 4.30
C ASP A 100 -7.55 14.08 3.79
N GLY A 101 -7.13 13.33 2.78
CA GLY A 101 -7.87 12.20 2.21
C GLY A 101 -9.04 12.63 1.29
N GLY A 102 -10.04 11.76 1.20
CA GLY A 102 -11.17 11.90 0.28
C GLY A 102 -10.77 11.90 -1.21
N GLN A 103 -11.73 12.26 -2.07
CA GLN A 103 -11.54 12.30 -3.53
C GLN A 103 -10.43 13.28 -3.96
N GLY A 104 -10.29 14.40 -3.25
CA GLY A 104 -9.21 15.37 -3.51
C GLY A 104 -7.83 14.79 -3.22
N GLY A 105 -7.66 14.10 -2.09
CA GLY A 105 -6.41 13.43 -1.75
C GLY A 105 -6.06 12.30 -2.71
N GLU A 106 -7.05 11.51 -3.10
CA GLU A 106 -6.87 10.46 -4.11
C GLU A 106 -6.35 11.03 -5.45
N LEU A 107 -6.99 12.08 -5.93
CA LEU A 107 -6.60 12.74 -7.18
C LEU A 107 -5.19 13.36 -7.09
N ALA A 108 -4.87 14.00 -5.97
CA ALA A 108 -3.53 14.53 -5.71
C ALA A 108 -2.48 13.42 -5.72
N PHE A 109 -2.78 12.26 -5.14
CA PHE A 109 -1.89 11.10 -5.17
C PHE A 109 -1.66 10.58 -6.58
N LEU A 110 -2.72 10.47 -7.41
CA LEU A 110 -2.57 10.05 -8.80
C LEU A 110 -1.64 10.97 -9.59
N VAL A 111 -1.73 12.30 -9.38
CA VAL A 111 -0.78 13.27 -9.95
C VAL A 111 0.65 12.98 -9.47
N LEU A 112 0.85 12.78 -8.16
CA LEU A 112 2.17 12.50 -7.59
C LEU A 112 2.78 11.19 -8.12
N VAL A 113 2.01 10.09 -8.18
CA VAL A 113 2.46 8.81 -8.73
C VAL A 113 2.90 8.95 -10.17
N ARG A 114 2.13 9.67 -11.00
CA ARG A 114 2.50 9.92 -12.40
C ARG A 114 3.81 10.70 -12.50
N ARG A 115 3.98 11.73 -11.68
CA ARG A 115 5.21 12.54 -11.66
C ARG A 115 6.42 11.79 -11.12
N LEU A 116 6.20 10.79 -10.27
CA LEU A 116 7.23 9.92 -9.71
C LEU A 116 7.32 8.55 -10.41
N ALA A 117 6.62 8.33 -11.52
CA ALA A 117 6.51 7.01 -12.16
C ALA A 117 7.88 6.38 -12.49
N LEU A 118 8.82 7.19 -13.00
CA LEU A 118 10.18 6.72 -13.29
C LEU A 118 10.91 6.25 -12.01
N VAL A 119 10.70 6.93 -10.88
CA VAL A 119 11.29 6.54 -9.59
C VAL A 119 10.66 5.24 -9.10
N VAL A 120 9.32 5.16 -9.14
CA VAL A 120 8.56 3.97 -8.74
C VAL A 120 9.02 2.75 -9.53
N VAL A 121 9.04 2.84 -10.86
CA VAL A 121 9.45 1.73 -11.75
C VAL A 121 10.90 1.33 -11.50
N LYS A 122 11.83 2.30 -11.40
CA LYS A 122 13.24 1.99 -11.15
C LYS A 122 13.49 1.34 -9.78
N LEU A 123 12.74 1.73 -8.76
CA LEU A 123 12.84 1.11 -7.44
C LEU A 123 12.28 -0.32 -7.46
N ALA A 124 11.12 -0.52 -8.13
CA ALA A 124 10.54 -1.84 -8.31
C ALA A 124 11.53 -2.79 -9.00
N GLU A 125 12.09 -2.38 -10.14
CA GLU A 125 13.10 -3.15 -10.89
C GLU A 125 14.37 -3.41 -10.06
N ARG A 126 14.91 -2.37 -9.41
CA ARG A 126 16.17 -2.47 -8.65
C ARG A 126 16.10 -3.45 -7.49
N TYR A 127 14.95 -3.55 -6.84
CA TYR A 127 14.76 -4.37 -5.63
C TYR A 127 13.95 -5.64 -5.90
N GLY A 128 13.60 -5.95 -7.15
CA GLY A 128 12.82 -7.13 -7.50
C GLY A 128 11.40 -7.11 -6.91
N LEU A 129 10.82 -5.92 -6.74
CA LEU A 129 9.48 -5.73 -6.16
C LEU A 129 8.44 -5.47 -7.24
N GLY A 130 7.17 -5.73 -6.92
CA GLY A 130 6.06 -5.30 -7.76
C GLY A 130 5.91 -3.78 -7.74
N VAL A 131 5.55 -3.18 -8.89
CA VAL A 131 5.27 -1.74 -9.00
C VAL A 131 4.19 -1.31 -7.99
N SER A 132 3.13 -2.12 -7.82
CA SER A 132 2.06 -1.86 -6.85
C SER A 132 2.55 -1.75 -5.42
N SER A 133 3.55 -2.56 -5.02
CA SER A 133 4.15 -2.47 -3.68
C SER A 133 4.86 -1.13 -3.48
N VAL A 134 5.61 -0.67 -4.48
CA VAL A 134 6.30 0.63 -4.41
C VAL A 134 5.31 1.79 -4.43
N VAL A 135 4.21 1.68 -5.19
CA VAL A 135 3.11 2.66 -5.16
C VAL A 135 2.46 2.70 -3.78
N ALA A 136 2.20 1.56 -3.14
CA ALA A 136 1.67 1.51 -1.78
C ALA A 136 2.64 2.13 -0.76
N SER A 137 3.95 1.86 -0.86
CA SER A 137 4.95 2.53 -0.02
C SER A 137 4.96 4.05 -0.24
N LEU A 138 4.78 4.52 -1.48
CA LEU A 138 4.67 5.94 -1.79
C LEU A 138 3.40 6.55 -1.20
N TRP A 139 2.26 5.84 -1.26
CA TRP A 139 1.01 6.27 -0.65
C TRP A 139 1.19 6.52 0.85
N LEU A 140 1.69 5.53 1.58
CA LEU A 140 1.93 5.64 3.02
C LEU A 140 2.91 6.78 3.35
N LEU A 141 3.97 6.92 2.56
CA LEU A 141 4.95 7.99 2.73
C LEU A 141 4.34 9.39 2.55
N VAL A 142 3.50 9.58 1.53
CA VAL A 142 2.89 10.88 1.23
C VAL A 142 1.82 11.22 2.26
N ALA A 143 0.97 10.26 2.63
CA ALA A 143 -0.09 10.47 3.62
C ALA A 143 0.47 10.92 4.98
N ASP A 144 1.62 10.37 5.40
CA ASP A 144 2.30 10.71 6.66
C ASP A 144 3.43 11.74 6.49
N TYR A 145 3.52 12.44 5.35
CA TYR A 145 4.64 13.33 5.08
C TYR A 145 4.63 14.56 6.01
N PRO A 146 5.70 14.84 6.77
CA PRO A 146 5.70 15.89 7.79
C PRO A 146 5.94 17.28 7.17
N LEU A 147 4.92 17.84 6.50
CA LEU A 147 5.00 19.12 5.78
C LEU A 147 5.53 20.28 6.63
N HIS A 148 5.15 20.35 7.91
CA HIS A 148 5.62 21.39 8.84
C HIS A 148 7.12 21.30 9.14
N ARG A 149 7.71 20.10 9.12
CA ARG A 149 9.14 19.90 9.36
C ARG A 149 9.97 19.98 8.08
N ARG A 150 9.36 19.69 6.92
CA ARG A 150 10.06 19.63 5.62
C ARG A 150 9.26 20.32 4.51
N PRO A 151 9.06 21.64 4.61
CA PRO A 151 8.22 22.41 3.69
C PRO A 151 8.86 22.69 2.31
N GLN A 152 10.13 22.30 2.14
CA GLN A 152 10.96 22.53 0.96
C GLN A 152 11.60 21.22 0.48
N ARG A 153 12.01 21.20 -0.79
CA ARG A 153 12.60 20.06 -1.49
C ARG A 153 11.73 18.81 -1.41
N ILE A 154 10.42 18.98 -1.51
CA ILE A 154 9.43 17.94 -1.23
C ILE A 154 9.64 16.74 -2.17
N ALA A 155 9.78 16.99 -3.48
CA ALA A 155 10.03 15.93 -4.46
C ALA A 155 11.31 15.13 -4.17
N LEU A 156 12.39 15.82 -3.79
CA LEU A 156 13.66 15.18 -3.46
C LEU A 156 13.53 14.33 -2.18
N ASN A 157 12.90 14.88 -1.15
CA ASN A 157 12.69 14.19 0.11
C ASN A 157 11.80 12.95 -0.08
N LEU A 158 10.68 13.07 -0.79
CA LEU A 158 9.79 11.95 -1.13
C LEU A 158 10.56 10.85 -1.86
N ARG A 159 11.37 11.20 -2.86
CA ARG A 159 12.20 10.21 -3.57
C ARG A 159 13.18 9.51 -2.64
N LEU A 160 13.91 10.25 -1.81
CA LEU A 160 14.93 9.69 -0.92
C LEU A 160 14.31 8.80 0.17
N ASP A 161 13.19 9.22 0.74
CA ASP A 161 12.50 8.48 1.78
C ASP A 161 11.78 7.25 1.20
N LEU A 162 11.21 7.35 0.00
CA LEU A 162 10.67 6.19 -0.72
C LEU A 162 11.76 5.17 -0.99
N GLN A 163 12.93 5.60 -1.49
CA GLN A 163 14.05 4.70 -1.73
C GLN A 163 14.52 4.01 -0.44
N LYS A 164 14.59 4.74 0.68
CA LYS A 164 14.96 4.16 1.99
C LYS A 164 13.93 3.15 2.48
N GLY A 165 12.64 3.49 2.38
CA GLY A 165 11.53 2.61 2.76
C GLY A 165 11.56 1.32 1.94
N VAL A 166 11.53 1.44 0.61
CA VAL A 166 11.56 0.29 -0.32
C VAL A 166 12.82 -0.58 -0.11
N ARG A 167 13.99 0.03 0.11
CA ARG A 167 15.22 -0.73 0.41
C ARG A 167 15.09 -1.52 1.71
N ARG A 168 14.55 -0.91 2.77
CA ARG A 168 14.34 -1.58 4.05
C ARG A 168 13.36 -2.74 3.88
N ASP A 169 12.22 -2.49 3.24
CA ASP A 169 11.17 -3.49 3.04
C ASP A 169 11.69 -4.66 2.18
N ALA A 170 12.52 -4.39 1.16
CA ALA A 170 13.19 -5.43 0.38
C ALA A 170 14.18 -6.27 1.23
N LEU A 171 14.99 -5.63 2.08
CA LEU A 171 15.91 -6.34 2.98
C LEU A 171 15.16 -7.19 4.02
N GLU A 172 14.03 -6.69 4.52
CA GLU A 172 13.14 -7.44 5.42
C GLU A 172 12.50 -8.64 4.72
N ALA A 173 12.06 -8.48 3.46
CA ALA A 173 11.56 -9.58 2.65
C ALA A 173 12.64 -10.64 2.40
N THR A 174 13.88 -10.25 2.09
CA THR A 174 15.00 -11.20 1.92
C THR A 174 15.32 -11.92 3.22
N ARG A 175 15.41 -11.22 4.36
CA ARG A 175 15.62 -11.87 5.68
C ARG A 175 14.49 -12.83 6.03
N GLY A 176 13.25 -12.46 5.71
CA GLY A 176 12.10 -13.34 5.85
C GLY A 176 12.23 -14.59 4.97
N THR A 177 12.85 -14.47 3.80
CA THR A 177 13.11 -15.58 2.85
C THR A 177 14.27 -16.47 3.31
N ASP A 178 15.34 -15.92 3.89
CA ASP A 178 16.39 -16.73 4.53
C ASP A 178 15.84 -17.52 5.73
N LEU A 179 14.84 -16.96 6.43
CA LEU A 179 14.05 -17.66 7.44
C LEU A 179 13.04 -18.65 6.84
N ARG A 180 12.70 -18.58 5.54
CA ARG A 180 11.88 -19.61 4.86
C ARG A 180 12.63 -20.92 4.67
N GLY A 181 13.96 -20.92 4.75
CA GLY A 181 14.74 -22.16 4.94
C GLY A 181 14.41 -22.89 6.25
N LEU A 182 13.64 -22.26 7.16
CA LEU A 182 13.14 -22.81 8.41
C LEU A 182 11.59 -22.90 8.47
N GLY A 183 10.87 -22.70 7.35
CA GLY A 183 9.42 -22.91 7.22
C GLY A 183 8.69 -21.87 6.35
N GLU A 184 7.77 -22.32 5.49
CA GLU A 184 7.03 -21.53 4.47
C GLU A 184 6.09 -20.44 5.01
N ASP A 185 5.80 -20.40 6.31
CA ASP A 185 4.72 -19.61 6.91
C ASP A 185 4.99 -18.09 7.04
N VAL A 186 6.23 -17.62 6.81
CA VAL A 186 6.65 -16.23 7.08
C VAL A 186 6.35 -15.27 5.90
N GLU A 187 6.23 -15.79 4.67
CA GLU A 187 5.95 -14.97 3.47
C GLU A 187 4.54 -14.38 3.47
N VAL A 188 3.56 -15.17 3.90
CA VAL A 188 2.14 -14.78 3.96
C VAL A 188 1.96 -13.61 4.91
N LEU A 189 2.66 -13.63 6.05
CA LEU A 189 2.60 -12.61 7.10
C LEU A 189 3.10 -11.22 6.67
N LEU A 190 4.22 -11.15 5.94
CA LEU A 190 4.79 -9.86 5.50
C LEU A 190 4.00 -9.22 4.36
N ARG A 191 3.43 -10.06 3.47
CA ARG A 191 2.52 -9.62 2.41
C ARG A 191 1.20 -9.11 3.01
N GLN A 192 0.70 -9.80 4.03
CA GLN A 192 -0.47 -9.39 4.80
C GLN A 192 -0.26 -8.04 5.48
N ASP A 193 0.84 -7.79 6.21
CA ASP A 193 1.03 -6.52 6.94
C ASP A 193 1.06 -5.29 5.99
N SER A 194 1.67 -5.41 4.82
CA SER A 194 1.70 -4.34 3.81
C SER A 194 0.31 -4.09 3.19
N GLN A 195 -0.41 -5.16 2.89
CA GLN A 195 -1.76 -5.13 2.32
C GLN A 195 -2.79 -4.63 3.35
N GLN A 196 -2.60 -4.97 4.63
CA GLN A 196 -3.42 -4.55 5.75
C GLN A 196 -3.20 -3.07 6.05
N ARG A 197 -1.97 -2.56 6.00
CA ARG A 197 -1.71 -1.11 6.07
C ARG A 197 -2.32 -0.34 4.90
N PHE A 198 -2.29 -0.89 3.69
CA PHE A 198 -2.95 -0.29 2.53
C PHE A 198 -4.49 -0.26 2.70
N VAL A 199 -5.10 -1.39 3.07
CA VAL A 199 -6.54 -1.51 3.35
C VAL A 199 -6.97 -0.60 4.51
N GLU A 200 -6.15 -0.47 5.54
CA GLU A 200 -6.42 0.40 6.68
C GLU A 200 -6.44 1.88 6.30
N VAL A 201 -5.55 2.32 5.39
CA VAL A 201 -5.55 3.71 4.95
C VAL A 201 -6.63 3.96 3.90
N ALA A 202 -6.87 3.02 2.98
CA ALA A 202 -7.95 3.09 1.99
C ALA A 202 -9.33 3.12 2.68
N GLY A 203 -9.55 2.28 3.69
CA GLY A 203 -10.79 2.22 4.47
C GLY A 203 -11.05 3.44 5.35
N ARG A 204 -10.02 4.25 5.66
CA ARG A 204 -10.18 5.56 6.31
C ARG A 204 -10.68 6.65 5.37
N ILE A 205 -10.52 6.45 4.06
CA ILE A 205 -10.79 7.46 3.03
C ILE A 205 -12.15 7.23 2.39
N ASP A 206 -12.46 5.98 2.04
CA ASP A 206 -13.76 5.57 1.53
C ASP A 206 -13.94 4.05 1.75
N PRO A 207 -14.90 3.59 2.55
CA PRO A 207 -15.14 2.17 2.79
C PRO A 207 -15.47 1.38 1.51
N SER A 208 -16.03 2.03 0.48
CA SER A 208 -16.42 1.37 -0.78
C SER A 208 -15.24 0.93 -1.64
N TRP A 209 -14.08 1.56 -1.48
CA TRP A 209 -12.84 1.26 -2.20
C TRP A 209 -12.23 -0.11 -1.86
N VAL A 210 -12.47 -0.54 -0.63
CA VAL A 210 -11.99 -1.83 -0.12
C VAL A 210 -12.73 -2.98 -0.81
N VAL A 211 -14.01 -2.77 -1.18
CA VAL A 211 -14.86 -3.79 -1.80
C VAL A 211 -14.49 -4.06 -3.27
N GLU A 212 -14.10 -3.03 -4.03
CA GLU A 212 -13.74 -3.19 -5.45
C GLU A 212 -12.31 -3.70 -5.67
N SER A 213 -11.37 -3.38 -4.77
CA SER A 213 -9.96 -3.79 -4.90
C SER A 213 -9.71 -5.25 -4.50
N SER A 214 -10.63 -5.85 -3.73
CA SER A 214 -10.52 -7.22 -3.19
C SER A 214 -11.16 -8.31 -4.09
N GLN A 215 -11.78 -7.95 -5.22
CA GLN A 215 -12.51 -8.91 -6.06
C GLN A 215 -11.64 -9.66 -7.09
N CYS A 216 -10.40 -9.22 -7.33
CA CYS A 216 -9.48 -9.92 -8.23
C CYS A 216 -8.37 -10.60 -7.42
N LEU A 217 -8.62 -11.82 -6.96
CA LEU A 217 -7.69 -12.98 -6.94
C LEU A 217 -8.30 -14.14 -6.13
N SER A 218 -8.12 -15.35 -6.65
CA SER A 218 -8.65 -16.63 -6.21
C SER A 218 -8.37 -17.01 -4.74
N ALA A 219 -9.36 -17.66 -4.10
CA ALA A 219 -9.32 -18.38 -2.81
C ALA A 219 -8.70 -17.60 -1.62
N ASP A 220 -8.96 -16.30 -1.53
CA ASP A 220 -8.51 -15.45 -0.42
C ASP A 220 -9.55 -15.46 0.73
N PRO A 221 -9.20 -15.87 1.97
CA PRO A 221 -10.09 -15.76 3.13
C PRO A 221 -10.54 -14.31 3.40
N VAL A 222 -9.82 -13.31 2.90
CA VAL A 222 -10.21 -11.90 2.95
C VAL A 222 -11.39 -11.61 2.01
N ALA A 223 -11.47 -12.24 0.84
CA ALA A 223 -12.61 -12.13 -0.06
C ALA A 223 -13.87 -12.78 0.55
N ALA A 224 -13.72 -13.86 1.33
CA ALA A 224 -14.82 -14.46 2.08
C ALA A 224 -15.36 -13.55 3.20
N VAL A 225 -14.47 -12.77 3.83
CA VAL A 225 -14.85 -11.74 4.82
C VAL A 225 -15.61 -10.58 4.17
N TYR A 226 -15.17 -10.08 3.01
CA TYR A 226 -15.87 -8.99 2.31
C TYR A 226 -17.14 -9.42 1.56
N ALA A 227 -17.25 -10.70 1.17
CA ALA A 227 -18.47 -11.27 0.60
C ALA A 227 -19.50 -11.67 1.67
N SER A 228 -19.15 -11.55 2.95
CA SER A 228 -20.06 -11.88 4.04
C SER A 228 -21.21 -10.87 4.11
N PRO A 229 -22.48 -11.32 4.11
CA PRO A 229 -23.64 -10.44 4.28
C PRO A 229 -23.75 -9.86 5.70
N LEU A 230 -22.83 -10.23 6.60
CA LEU A 230 -22.82 -9.76 7.98
C LEU A 230 -22.26 -8.33 8.07
N PRO A 231 -22.89 -7.43 8.84
CA PRO A 231 -22.33 -6.13 9.19
C PRO A 231 -20.86 -6.23 9.68
N ALA A 232 -20.04 -5.24 9.36
CA ALA A 232 -18.61 -5.22 9.75
C ALA A 232 -18.40 -5.35 11.27
N ALA A 233 -19.35 -4.86 12.08
CA ALA A 233 -19.36 -5.03 13.53
C ALA A 233 -19.51 -6.51 13.92
N ASP A 234 -20.50 -7.20 13.36
CA ASP A 234 -20.77 -8.63 13.63
C ASP A 234 -19.62 -9.52 13.17
N LEU A 235 -18.97 -9.16 12.05
CA LEU A 235 -17.81 -9.88 11.55
C LEU A 235 -16.57 -9.66 12.43
N THR A 236 -16.39 -8.44 12.94
CA THR A 236 -15.32 -8.12 13.90
C THR A 236 -15.55 -8.87 15.21
N ASP A 237 -16.78 -8.92 15.70
CA ASP A 237 -17.13 -9.66 16.92
C ASP A 237 -16.98 -11.17 16.73
N GLY A 238 -17.37 -11.72 15.57
CA GLY A 238 -17.14 -13.12 15.23
C GLY A 238 -15.64 -13.49 15.17
N LEU A 239 -14.82 -12.62 14.58
CA LEU A 239 -13.36 -12.79 14.55
C LEU A 239 -12.74 -12.67 15.94
N LEU A 240 -13.19 -11.74 16.78
CA LEU A 240 -12.71 -11.59 18.16
C LEU A 240 -13.16 -12.77 19.04
N GLN A 241 -14.36 -13.30 18.80
CA GLN A 241 -14.85 -14.50 19.48
C GLN A 241 -14.02 -15.74 19.10
N TRP A 242 -13.71 -15.93 17.82
CA TRP A 242 -12.81 -16.98 17.37
C TRP A 242 -11.39 -16.78 17.93
N ALA A 243 -10.87 -15.54 17.90
CA ALA A 243 -9.58 -15.20 18.47
C ALA A 243 -9.49 -15.59 19.96
N GLY A 244 -10.59 -15.48 20.71
CA GLY A 244 -10.66 -15.88 22.12
C GLY A 244 -10.39 -17.37 22.38
N GLN A 245 -10.43 -18.20 21.35
CA GLN A 245 -10.07 -19.62 21.43
C GLN A 245 -8.55 -19.86 21.34
N VAL A 246 -7.80 -18.90 20.79
CA VAL A 246 -6.37 -19.05 20.44
C VAL A 246 -5.47 -18.02 21.12
N VAL A 247 -6.06 -16.95 21.66
CA VAL A 247 -5.37 -15.83 22.32
C VAL A 247 -5.92 -15.66 23.74
N PRO A 248 -5.08 -15.35 24.75
CA PRO A 248 -5.55 -15.11 26.12
C PRO A 248 -6.60 -13.99 26.18
N ALA A 249 -7.59 -14.12 27.07
CA ALA A 249 -8.66 -13.13 27.21
C ALA A 249 -8.15 -11.68 27.40
N ALA A 250 -7.06 -11.51 28.15
CA ALA A 250 -6.44 -10.20 28.36
C ALA A 250 -5.84 -9.59 27.09
N ASP A 251 -5.44 -10.41 26.11
CA ASP A 251 -4.92 -9.98 24.82
C ASP A 251 -6.07 -9.71 23.81
N ILE A 252 -7.23 -10.35 23.99
CA ILE A 252 -8.44 -10.07 23.22
C ILE A 252 -8.97 -8.67 23.49
N GLU A 253 -8.97 -8.23 24.74
CA GLU A 253 -9.38 -6.87 25.10
C GLU A 253 -8.43 -5.82 24.49
N LEU A 254 -7.13 -6.11 24.46
CA LEU A 254 -6.14 -5.29 23.74
C LEU A 254 -6.46 -5.21 22.25
N LEU A 255 -6.72 -6.35 21.60
CA LEU A 255 -7.08 -6.38 20.18
C LEU A 255 -8.38 -5.63 19.91
N ARG A 256 -9.38 -5.75 20.78
CA ARG A 256 -10.64 -5.01 20.71
C ARG A 256 -10.39 -3.50 20.81
N MET A 257 -9.60 -3.01 21.75
CA MET A 257 -9.32 -1.57 21.83
C MET A 257 -8.53 -1.00 20.64
N VAL A 258 -7.66 -1.81 20.03
CA VAL A 258 -6.84 -1.39 18.88
C VAL A 258 -7.63 -1.48 17.56
N PHE A 259 -8.50 -2.48 17.41
CA PHE A 259 -9.13 -2.85 16.15
C PHE A 259 -10.66 -2.80 16.13
N ALA A 260 -11.35 -2.54 17.25
CA ALA A 260 -12.81 -2.48 17.26
C ALA A 260 -13.31 -1.45 16.25
N THR A 261 -14.17 -1.93 15.37
CA THR A 261 -14.84 -1.19 14.31
C THR A 261 -15.96 -0.36 14.94
N GLY A 262 -15.99 0.94 14.66
CA GLY A 262 -17.07 1.83 15.11
C GLY A 262 -16.63 3.24 15.50
N THR A 263 -15.35 3.45 15.81
CA THR A 263 -14.80 4.80 15.98
C THR A 263 -13.97 5.19 14.75
N PRO A 264 -14.20 6.36 14.14
CA PRO A 264 -13.44 6.81 12.96
C PRO A 264 -11.94 7.03 13.23
N ARG A 265 -11.48 6.86 14.48
CA ARG A 265 -10.06 6.84 14.84
C ARG A 265 -9.76 5.59 15.65
N ARG A 266 -8.68 4.89 15.25
CA ARG A 266 -8.01 3.93 16.14
C ARG A 266 -7.61 4.63 17.41
N THR A 267 -7.86 4.01 18.54
CA THR A 267 -7.33 4.48 19.83
C THR A 267 -5.80 4.48 19.73
N PRO A 268 -5.13 5.63 19.94
CA PRO A 268 -3.68 5.68 19.95
C PRO A 268 -3.12 4.63 20.92
N LEU A 269 -2.03 3.95 20.53
CA LEU A 269 -1.50 2.84 21.32
C LEU A 269 -1.10 3.25 22.75
N ASP A 270 -0.71 4.51 22.94
CA ASP A 270 -0.40 5.08 24.27
C ASP A 270 -1.63 5.19 25.16
N ASP A 271 -2.80 5.47 24.60
CA ASP A 271 -4.07 5.53 25.33
C ASP A 271 -4.54 4.12 25.70
N VAL A 272 -4.36 3.16 24.79
CA VAL A 272 -4.62 1.73 25.06
C VAL A 272 -3.69 1.21 26.16
N ALA A 273 -2.41 1.55 26.11
CA ALA A 273 -1.42 1.18 27.12
C ALA A 273 -1.82 1.73 28.50
N ARG A 274 -2.22 3.00 28.56
CA ARG A 274 -2.70 3.64 29.80
C ARG A 274 -3.96 2.96 30.34
N HIS A 275 -4.91 2.64 29.47
CA HIS A 275 -6.16 1.98 29.84
C HIS A 275 -5.92 0.59 30.44
N LEU A 276 -4.99 -0.18 29.87
CA LEU A 276 -4.62 -1.52 30.35
C LEU A 276 -3.65 -1.52 31.53
N GLY A 277 -3.18 -0.36 32.00
CA GLY A 277 -2.15 -0.28 33.04
C GLY A 277 -0.80 -0.87 32.59
N LEU A 278 -0.49 -0.80 31.30
CA LEU A 278 0.74 -1.33 30.71
C LEU A 278 1.68 -0.20 30.28
N SER A 279 2.97 -0.52 30.16
CA SER A 279 3.88 0.36 29.43
C SER A 279 3.58 0.30 27.92
N PRO A 280 3.88 1.36 27.15
CA PRO A 280 3.74 1.34 25.69
C PRO A 280 4.52 0.18 25.04
N GLU A 281 5.70 -0.14 25.59
CA GLU A 281 6.52 -1.25 25.11
C GLU A 281 5.88 -2.62 25.38
N ALA A 282 5.37 -2.84 26.59
CA ALA A 282 4.65 -4.08 26.91
C ALA A 282 3.39 -4.24 26.05
N THR A 283 2.71 -3.13 25.74
CA THR A 283 1.52 -3.10 24.87
C THR A 283 1.89 -3.51 23.44
N ARG A 284 2.96 -2.95 22.86
CA ARG A 284 3.48 -3.35 21.54
C ARG A 284 3.85 -4.84 21.50
N GLN A 285 4.57 -5.32 22.52
CA GLN A 285 5.00 -6.71 22.58
C GLN A 285 3.82 -7.69 22.73
N ARG A 286 2.79 -7.33 23.51
CA ARG A 286 1.56 -8.13 23.63
C ARG A 286 0.78 -8.13 22.32
N LEU A 287 0.66 -6.97 21.66
CA LEU A 287 -0.01 -6.85 20.37
C LEU A 287 0.67 -7.72 19.30
N GLN A 288 2.00 -7.62 19.17
CA GLN A 288 2.77 -8.42 18.22
C GLN A 288 2.64 -9.93 18.48
N ARG A 289 2.72 -10.36 19.75
CA ARG A 289 2.54 -11.77 20.11
C ARG A 289 1.14 -12.27 19.78
N SER A 290 0.12 -11.45 19.99
CA SER A 290 -1.28 -11.78 19.70
C SER A 290 -1.51 -11.91 18.20
N ILE A 291 -1.01 -10.97 17.39
CA ILE A 291 -1.07 -11.03 15.93
C ILE A 291 -0.34 -12.27 15.42
N LYS A 292 0.85 -12.58 15.94
CA LYS A 292 1.61 -13.77 15.56
C LYS A 292 0.83 -15.05 15.86
N ARG A 293 0.22 -15.17 17.05
CA ARG A 293 -0.62 -16.34 17.42
C ARG A 293 -1.83 -16.48 16.51
N LEU A 294 -2.52 -15.38 16.20
CA LEU A 294 -3.67 -15.40 15.30
C LEU A 294 -3.28 -15.87 13.90
N SER A 295 -2.18 -15.35 13.36
CA SER A 295 -1.68 -15.79 12.06
C SER A 295 -1.34 -17.29 12.06
N GLN A 296 -0.65 -17.78 13.08
CA GLN A 296 -0.35 -19.22 13.22
C GLN A 296 -1.63 -20.07 13.29
N ALA A 297 -2.65 -19.60 14.02
CA ALA A 297 -3.94 -20.29 14.10
C ALA A 297 -4.69 -20.31 12.76
N VAL A 298 -4.68 -19.22 12.00
CA VAL A 298 -5.28 -19.15 10.65
C VAL A 298 -4.60 -20.14 9.70
N VAL A 299 -3.26 -20.22 9.76
CA VAL A 299 -2.49 -21.19 8.96
C VAL A 299 -2.84 -22.62 9.37
N ALA A 300 -2.92 -22.91 10.68
CA ALA A 300 -3.27 -24.25 11.17
C ALA A 300 -4.68 -24.70 10.75
N VAL A 301 -5.65 -23.78 10.67
CA VAL A 301 -7.02 -24.07 10.20
C VAL A 301 -7.08 -24.21 8.68
N SER A 302 -6.25 -23.48 7.95
CA SER A 302 -6.19 -23.51 6.48
C SER A 302 -5.35 -24.66 5.92
N ALA A 303 -4.49 -25.27 6.75
CA ALA A 303 -3.77 -26.47 6.36
C ALA A 303 -4.81 -27.53 5.94
N PRO A 304 -4.71 -28.10 4.72
CA PRO A 304 -5.64 -29.13 4.30
C PRO A 304 -5.56 -30.20 5.37
N SER A 305 -6.67 -30.42 6.08
CA SER A 305 -6.81 -31.55 6.97
C SER A 305 -6.56 -32.74 6.06
N GLY A 306 -5.34 -33.25 6.10
CA GLY A 306 -4.96 -34.43 5.36
C GLY A 306 -5.92 -35.48 5.86
N GLU A 307 -6.99 -35.73 5.10
CA GLU A 307 -7.71 -36.98 5.21
C GLU A 307 -6.59 -38.01 5.18
N PRO A 308 -6.42 -38.82 6.24
CA PRO A 308 -5.46 -39.89 6.19
C PRO A 308 -5.85 -40.67 4.95
N THR A 309 -5.02 -40.57 3.92
CA THR A 309 -5.24 -41.26 2.65
C THR A 309 -5.24 -42.71 3.07
N CYS A 310 -6.45 -43.28 3.18
CA CYS A 310 -6.65 -44.67 3.47
C CYS A 310 -5.90 -45.39 2.36
N THR A 311 -4.72 -45.91 2.69
CA THR A 311 -3.84 -46.55 1.73
C THR A 311 -4.59 -47.77 1.24
N TRP A 312 -5.22 -47.64 0.07
CA TRP A 312 -5.86 -48.72 -0.68
C TRP A 312 -4.87 -49.83 -1.11
N SER A 313 -3.62 -49.76 -0.63
CA SER A 313 -2.59 -50.79 -0.74
C SER A 313 -2.87 -52.02 0.12
N ALA A 314 -3.76 -51.97 1.12
CA ALA A 314 -4.09 -53.14 1.96
C ALA A 314 -5.21 -54.04 1.38
N CYS A 315 -6.04 -53.58 0.44
CA CYS A 315 -7.11 -54.40 -0.14
C CYS A 315 -6.74 -55.14 -1.43
N ARG A 316 -5.54 -54.92 -1.99
CA ARG A 316 -5.11 -55.59 -3.23
C ARG A 316 -4.29 -56.87 -3.03
N LEU A 317 -3.99 -57.26 -1.79
CA LEU A 317 -3.27 -58.50 -1.47
C LEU A 317 -4.18 -59.71 -1.17
N HIS A 318 -5.51 -59.54 -1.05
CA HIS A 318 -6.42 -60.68 -0.85
C HIS A 318 -7.12 -61.20 -2.12
N ALA A 319 -7.04 -60.49 -3.25
CA ALA A 319 -7.67 -60.94 -4.50
C ALA A 319 -6.76 -61.83 -5.37
N SER A 320 -5.46 -61.92 -5.10
CA SER A 320 -4.52 -62.74 -5.90
C SER A 320 -4.18 -64.11 -5.28
N GLN A 321 -4.64 -64.40 -4.06
CA GLN A 321 -4.36 -65.68 -3.38
C GLN A 321 -5.44 -66.76 -3.57
N ARG A 322 -6.58 -66.45 -4.19
CA ARG A 322 -7.63 -67.45 -4.47
C ARG A 322 -7.51 -68.15 -5.83
N ASP A 323 -6.75 -67.60 -6.77
CA ASP A 323 -6.62 -68.18 -8.12
C ASP A 323 -5.41 -69.12 -8.30
N LEU A 324 -4.64 -69.38 -7.23
CA LEU A 324 -3.48 -70.30 -7.26
C LEU A 324 -3.70 -71.61 -6.47
N GLN A 325 -4.92 -71.89 -6.00
CA GLN A 325 -5.26 -73.16 -5.33
C GLN A 325 -6.28 -74.03 -6.08
N ALA A 326 -6.59 -73.71 -7.34
CA ALA A 326 -7.55 -74.46 -8.16
C ALA A 326 -7.01 -74.85 -9.55
N ALA A 327 -5.71 -75.13 -9.67
CA ALA A 327 -5.09 -75.73 -10.85
C ALA A 327 -4.07 -76.81 -10.43
#